data_AF-A0A0T6XN80-F1
#
_entry.id   AF-A0A0T6XN80-F1
#
_cell.length_a   1.000
_cell.length_b   1.000
_cell.length_c   1.000
_cell.angle_alpha   90.00
_cell.angle_beta   90.00
_cell.angle_gamma   90.00
#
_symmetry.space_group_name_H-M   'P 1'
#
loop_
_entity.id
_entity.type
_entity.pdbx_description
1 polymer ?
#
loop_
_entity_poly.entity_id
_entity_poly.type
_entity_poly.pdbx_seq_one_letter_code
_entity_poly.pdbx_strand_id
1 'polypeptide(L)'
;MKKLLLAAVFLGVSTFGALAQTSTPPATTNGDTPAVATPDSTNPTAPVAGANSFTEEQAKKRIVDAGYTDVAGLKLDSEGVWRGSAMKDGKSVQIAVDYQGNVVAN
;
A
#
# COMPACT_ATOMS: atom_id res chain seq x y z
N MET A 1 -63.06 34.94 -1.28
CA MET A 1 -62.78 35.91 -0.19
C MET A 1 -61.34 36.37 -0.36
N LYS A 2 -61.08 37.69 -0.40
CA LYS A 2 -59.77 38.29 -0.72
C LYS A 2 -59.10 38.80 0.55
N LYS A 3 -57.88 38.36 0.84
CA LYS A 3 -56.84 38.93 1.74
C LYS A 3 -55.53 38.21 1.39
N LEU A 4 -54.33 38.78 1.30
CA LEU A 4 -53.80 40.14 1.32
C LEU A 4 -52.35 40.00 0.79
N LEU A 5 -51.88 40.97 0.00
CA LEU A 5 -50.50 41.10 -0.48
C LEU A 5 -49.51 41.32 0.68
N LEU A 6 -48.26 40.85 0.56
CA LEU A 6 -47.07 41.72 0.68
C LEU A 6 -45.80 41.01 0.16
N ALA A 7 -44.87 41.84 -0.31
CA ALA A 7 -43.84 41.58 -1.30
C ALA A 7 -42.43 41.32 -0.73
N ALA A 8 -41.52 40.99 -1.67
CA ALA A 8 -40.05 41.07 -1.63
C ALA A 8 -39.37 39.91 -0.86
N VAL A 9 -38.34 39.24 -1.38
CA VAL A 9 -37.14 39.74 -2.07
C VAL A 9 -36.61 38.66 -3.04
N PHE A 10 -36.20 39.09 -4.24
CA PHE A 10 -35.38 38.31 -5.17
C PHE A 10 -33.96 38.16 -4.60
N LEU A 11 -33.52 36.92 -4.39
CA LEU A 11 -32.11 36.57 -4.44
C LEU A 11 -31.99 35.31 -5.29
N GLY A 12 -31.66 35.53 -6.56
CA GLY A 12 -31.36 34.48 -7.51
C GLY A 12 -30.11 33.72 -7.11
N VAL A 13 -30.16 32.41 -7.27
CA VAL A 13 -28.95 31.61 -7.44
C VAL A 13 -29.19 30.72 -8.63
N SER A 14 -28.59 31.13 -9.75
CA SER A 14 -28.46 30.39 -10.99
C SER A 14 -27.87 29.00 -10.73
N THR A 15 -28.61 27.95 -11.04
CA THR A 15 -28.07 26.59 -11.11
C THR A 15 -27.08 26.51 -12.28
N PHE A 16 -25.80 26.45 -11.93
CA PHE A 16 -24.69 26.20 -12.84
C PHE A 16 -24.86 24.84 -13.54
N GLY A 17 -25.02 24.85 -14.87
CA GLY A 17 -24.76 23.70 -15.72
C GLY A 17 -23.42 23.91 -16.41
N ALA A 18 -22.32 23.42 -15.81
CA ALA A 18 -21.01 23.46 -16.43
C ALA A 18 -20.81 22.22 -17.33
N LEU A 19 -20.46 22.48 -18.59
CA LEU A 19 -19.99 21.50 -19.56
C LEU A 19 -18.72 20.83 -19.04
N ALA A 20 -18.70 19.50 -18.93
CA ALA A 20 -17.47 18.75 -18.68
C ALA A 20 -16.67 18.65 -20.00
N GLN A 21 -16.00 19.75 -20.39
CA GLN A 21 -15.01 19.76 -21.47
C GLN A 21 -13.59 19.82 -20.89
N THR A 22 -12.93 18.66 -20.98
CA THR A 22 -11.50 18.40 -21.17
C THR A 22 -10.47 19.45 -20.71
N SER A 23 -9.57 19.02 -19.81
CA SER A 23 -8.13 19.22 -19.99
C SER A 23 -7.37 18.36 -18.97
N THR A 24 -6.62 17.38 -19.45
CA THR A 24 -5.57 16.68 -18.69
C THR A 24 -4.59 17.72 -18.16
N PRO A 25 -4.41 17.90 -16.84
CA PRO A 25 -3.34 18.76 -16.34
C PRO A 25 -2.00 18.08 -16.60
N PRO A 26 -0.98 18.81 -17.11
CA PRO A 26 0.37 18.29 -17.17
C PRO A 26 0.87 18.02 -15.75
N ALA A 27 1.57 16.90 -15.56
CA ALA A 27 2.20 16.57 -14.28
C ALA A 27 3.23 17.64 -13.92
N THR A 28 2.91 18.49 -12.94
CA THR A 28 3.84 19.48 -12.38
C THR A 28 4.57 18.88 -11.18
N THR A 29 5.89 18.84 -11.26
CA THR A 29 6.88 18.27 -10.30
C THR A 29 7.00 19.04 -8.97
N ASN A 30 5.93 19.52 -8.37
CA ASN A 30 5.99 20.17 -7.05
C ASN A 30 4.75 19.79 -6.24
N GLY A 31 4.85 18.69 -5.51
CA GLY A 31 3.85 18.28 -4.53
C GLY A 31 4.58 17.87 -3.26
N ASP A 32 4.48 18.72 -2.25
CA ASP A 32 4.83 18.48 -0.84
C ASP A 32 3.96 17.37 -0.23
N THR A 33 3.98 16.19 -0.83
CA THR A 33 3.68 14.95 -0.14
C THR A 33 5.03 14.54 0.44
N PRO A 34 5.19 14.29 1.76
CA PRO A 34 6.40 13.65 2.23
C PRO A 34 6.45 12.29 1.52
N ALA A 35 7.24 12.22 0.46
CA ALA A 35 7.71 10.97 -0.08
C ALA A 35 8.58 10.37 1.01
N VAL A 36 7.97 9.63 1.93
CA VAL A 36 8.70 8.61 2.69
C VAL A 36 8.86 7.44 1.72
N ALA A 37 9.64 7.67 0.66
CA ALA A 37 10.63 6.68 0.31
C ALA A 37 11.68 6.84 1.40
N THR A 38 11.68 5.95 2.39
CA THR A 38 12.90 5.68 3.16
C THR A 38 13.68 4.64 2.36
N PRO A 39 14.59 5.03 1.45
CA PRO A 39 15.43 4.07 0.75
C PRO A 39 16.60 3.62 1.66
N ASP A 40 16.35 3.30 2.93
CA ASP A 40 17.44 2.89 3.85
C ASP A 40 16.95 1.93 4.95
N SER A 41 15.82 1.23 4.75
CA SER A 41 15.51 0.09 5.61
C SER A 41 16.48 -1.03 5.26
N THR A 42 17.65 -0.99 5.88
CA THR A 42 18.48 -2.18 6.01
C THR A 42 17.54 -3.26 6.53
N ASN A 43 17.34 -4.28 5.72
CA ASN A 43 16.48 -5.40 6.06
C ASN A 43 16.91 -5.88 7.46
N PRO A 44 16.02 -5.84 8.46
CA PRO A 44 16.43 -6.08 9.84
C PRO A 44 17.12 -7.43 9.95
N THR A 45 18.12 -7.55 10.83
CA THR A 45 18.83 -8.82 11.06
C THR A 45 17.89 -9.90 11.63
N ALA A 46 16.72 -9.50 12.14
CA ALA A 46 15.70 -10.39 12.68
C ALA A 46 14.28 -9.96 12.25
N PRO A 47 13.37 -10.92 12.00
CA PRO A 47 11.96 -10.63 11.72
C PRO A 47 11.25 -10.00 12.93
N VAL A 48 10.32 -9.07 12.67
CA VAL A 48 9.49 -8.47 13.72
C VAL A 48 8.23 -9.32 13.96
N ALA A 49 7.95 -9.71 15.21
CA ALA A 49 6.72 -10.44 15.55
C ALA A 49 5.47 -9.54 15.46
N GLY A 50 4.34 -10.09 15.03
CA GLY A 50 3.06 -9.38 14.93
C GLY A 50 2.02 -10.12 14.10
N ALA A 51 0.73 -9.80 14.29
CA ALA A 51 -0.35 -10.43 13.53
C ALA A 51 -0.17 -10.21 12.03
N ASN A 52 0.02 -11.30 11.29
CA ASN A 52 0.31 -11.25 9.86
C ASN A 52 -0.98 -11.39 9.05
N SER A 53 -1.23 -10.44 8.15
CA SER A 53 -2.36 -10.49 7.23
C SER A 53 -1.99 -10.99 5.84
N PHE A 54 -0.72 -11.35 5.60
CA PHE A 54 -0.31 -11.88 4.31
C PHE A 54 -0.74 -13.33 4.14
N THR A 55 -1.23 -13.64 2.95
CA THR A 55 -1.36 -15.03 2.51
C THR A 55 0.02 -15.61 2.19
N GLU A 56 0.12 -16.94 2.14
CA GLU A 56 1.37 -17.63 1.73
C GLU A 56 1.86 -17.12 0.37
N GLU A 57 0.94 -16.92 -0.59
CA GLU A 57 1.25 -16.41 -1.93
C GLU A 57 1.83 -14.99 -1.89
N GLN A 58 1.30 -14.11 -1.03
CA GLN A 58 1.81 -12.75 -0.86
C GLN A 58 3.18 -12.72 -0.19
N ALA A 59 3.42 -13.60 0.78
CA ALA A 59 4.73 -13.76 1.41
C ALA A 59 5.75 -14.34 0.41
N LYS A 60 5.37 -15.37 -0.36
CA LYS A 60 6.18 -15.94 -1.43
C LYS A 60 6.55 -14.90 -2.49
N LYS A 61 5.58 -14.08 -2.92
CA LYS A 61 5.84 -12.99 -3.87
C LYS A 61 6.90 -12.03 -3.35
N ARG A 62 6.84 -11.63 -2.07
CA ARG A 62 7.86 -10.77 -1.46
C ARG A 62 9.24 -11.41 -1.44
N ILE A 63 9.32 -12.70 -1.14
CA ILE A 63 10.58 -13.46 -1.16
C ILE A 63 11.18 -13.45 -2.57
N VAL A 64 10.36 -13.68 -3.60
CA VAL A 64 10.81 -13.63 -5.00
C VAL A 64 11.23 -12.21 -5.40
N ASP A 65 10.45 -11.19 -5.05
CA ASP A 65 10.77 -9.79 -5.33
C ASP A 65 12.06 -9.34 -4.60
N ALA A 66 12.43 -9.99 -3.48
CA ALA A 66 13.69 -9.80 -2.76
C ALA A 66 14.89 -10.57 -3.37
N GLY A 67 14.70 -11.21 -4.52
CA GLY A 67 15.75 -11.88 -5.30
C GLY A 67 16.05 -13.31 -4.89
N TYR A 68 15.15 -13.97 -4.16
CA TYR A 68 15.28 -15.39 -3.82
C TYR A 68 14.48 -16.26 -4.82
N THR A 69 14.94 -17.48 -5.06
CA THR A 69 14.28 -18.47 -5.92
C THR A 69 13.91 -19.72 -5.14
N ASP A 70 13.23 -20.67 -5.77
CA ASP A 70 12.93 -22.00 -5.21
C ASP A 70 12.34 -21.99 -3.80
N VAL A 71 11.42 -21.04 -3.55
CA VAL A 71 10.76 -20.87 -2.25
C VAL A 71 9.89 -22.10 -1.95
N ALA A 72 10.17 -22.76 -0.82
CA ALA A 72 9.52 -23.98 -0.39
C ALA A 72 9.22 -23.99 1.11
N GLY A 73 8.17 -24.72 1.48
CA GLY A 73 7.84 -24.98 2.88
C GLY A 73 7.45 -23.75 3.71
N LEU A 74 6.90 -22.72 3.06
CA LEU A 74 6.55 -21.46 3.71
C LEU A 74 5.36 -21.68 4.67
N LYS A 75 5.55 -21.38 5.95
CA LYS A 75 4.53 -21.56 7.00
C LYS A 75 4.51 -20.36 7.93
N LEU A 76 3.30 -19.92 8.30
CA LEU A 76 3.12 -18.90 9.32
C LEU A 76 3.33 -19.53 10.69
N ASP A 77 4.22 -18.96 11.51
CA ASP A 77 4.45 -19.39 12.87
C ASP A 77 3.53 -18.69 13.89
N SER A 78 3.69 -19.04 15.17
CA SER A 78 2.94 -18.42 16.27
C SER A 78 3.29 -16.96 16.55
N GLU A 79 4.41 -16.47 16.02
CA GLU A 79 4.87 -15.08 16.13
C GLU A 79 4.33 -14.21 14.98
N GLY A 80 3.62 -14.82 14.02
CA GLY A 80 3.14 -14.16 12.80
C GLY A 80 4.25 -13.91 11.78
N VAL A 81 5.28 -14.74 11.78
CA VAL A 81 6.38 -14.70 10.81
C VAL A 81 6.22 -15.89 9.85
N TRP A 82 6.22 -15.61 8.55
CA TRP A 82 6.27 -16.65 7.53
C TRP A 82 7.70 -17.20 7.44
N ARG A 83 7.90 -18.50 7.66
CA ARG A 83 9.21 -19.14 7.61
C ARG A 83 9.25 -20.27 6.59
N GLY A 84 10.36 -20.40 5.88
CA GLY A 84 10.57 -21.47 4.90
C GLY A 84 12.02 -21.56 4.46
N SER A 85 12.26 -22.22 3.33
CA SER A 85 13.55 -22.27 2.66
C SER A 85 13.45 -21.60 1.29
N ALA A 86 14.53 -20.97 0.84
CA ALA A 86 14.65 -20.43 -0.50
C ALA A 86 16.11 -20.53 -0.99
N MET A 87 16.33 -20.28 -2.27
CA MET A 87 17.66 -20.26 -2.88
C MET A 87 18.12 -18.83 -3.11
N LYS A 88 19.37 -18.52 -2.77
CA LYS A 88 20.05 -17.26 -3.11
C LYS A 88 21.49 -17.56 -3.50
N ASP A 89 21.92 -17.04 -4.66
CA ASP A 89 23.27 -17.25 -5.19
C ASP A 89 23.69 -18.74 -5.24
N GLY A 90 22.73 -19.61 -5.59
CA GLY A 90 22.95 -21.07 -5.68
C GLY A 90 23.03 -21.79 -4.34
N LYS A 91 22.74 -21.13 -3.22
CA LYS A 91 22.73 -21.70 -1.87
C LYS A 91 21.32 -21.73 -1.30
N SER A 92 20.97 -22.84 -0.65
CA SER A 92 19.75 -22.92 0.13
C SER A 92 19.94 -22.18 1.44
N VAL A 93 19.00 -21.27 1.74
CA VAL A 93 18.97 -20.45 2.96
C VAL A 93 17.60 -20.54 3.59
N GLN A 94 17.56 -20.40 4.91
CA GLN A 94 16.29 -20.25 5.61
C GLN A 94 15.83 -18.81 5.42
N ILE A 95 14.53 -18.63 5.23
CA ILE A 95 13.93 -17.31 5.00
C ILE A 95 12.81 -17.07 5.99
N ALA A 96 12.69 -15.82 6.42
CA ALA A 96 11.63 -15.34 7.27
C ALA A 96 11.04 -14.04 6.73
N VAL A 97 9.71 -13.93 6.71
CA VAL A 97 8.97 -12.72 6.32
C VAL A 97 8.08 -12.29 7.47
N ASP A 98 8.32 -11.09 7.99
CA ASP A 98 7.50 -10.54 9.09
C ASP A 98 6.20 -9.91 8.60
N TYR A 99 5.39 -9.43 9.55
CA TYR A 99 4.10 -8.77 9.25
C TYR A 99 4.26 -7.43 8.51
N GLN A 100 5.46 -6.83 8.53
CA GLN A 100 5.76 -5.60 7.79
C GLN A 100 6.18 -5.91 6.35
N GLY A 101 6.54 -7.16 6.07
CA GLY A 101 7.01 -7.62 4.77
C GLY A 101 8.52 -7.57 4.59
N ASN A 102 9.29 -7.41 5.68
CA ASN A 102 10.74 -7.52 5.66
C ASN A 102 11.13 -8.98 5.42
N VAL A 103 12.19 -9.22 4.62
CA VAL A 103 12.58 -10.57 4.17
C VAL A 103 13.99 -10.90 4.67
N VAL A 104 14.11 -11.64 5.75
CA VAL A 104 15.40 -11.96 6.39
C VAL A 104 15.84 -13.36 6.01
N ALA A 105 17.11 -13.54 5.63
CA ALA A 105 17.72 -14.84 5.38
C ALA A 105 18.75 -15.19 6.45
N ASN A 106 18.79 -16.47 6.86
CA ASN A 106 19.68 -17.01 7.88
C ASN A 106 20.25 -18.39 7.52
#